data_AF-A0A0G9FA87-F1
#
_entry.id   AF-A0A0G9FA87-F1
#
_cell.length_a   1.000
_cell.length_b   1.000
_cell.length_c   1.000
_cell.angle_alpha   90.00
_cell.angle_beta   90.00
_cell.angle_gamma   90.00
#
_symmetry.space_group_name_H-M   'P 1'
#
loop_
_entity.id
_entity.type
_entity.pdbx_description
1 polymer ?
#
loop_
_entity_poly.entity_id
_entity_poly.type
_entity_poly.pdbx_seq_one_letter_code
_entity_poly.pdbx_strand_id
1 'polypeptide(L)' 'MTLEQLAAHSGVAADKIVAYTNAGLLPCKDVNAHFSADDEYWLDMVNCFLENGSSVEDLKDLMPLCEQCAAQ' A
#
# COMPACT_ATOMS: atom_id res chain seq x y z
N MET A 1 -0.44 -7.21 -11.55
CA MET A 1 -0.34 -8.46 -10.78
C MET A 1 -1.58 -8.64 -9.92
N THR A 2 -2.00 -9.87 -9.63
CA THR A 2 -3.11 -10.14 -8.69
C THR A 2 -2.65 -9.92 -7.25
N LEU A 3 -3.59 -9.86 -6.31
CA LEU A 3 -3.30 -9.79 -4.87
C LEU A 3 -2.34 -10.90 -4.41
N GLU A 4 -2.58 -12.14 -4.84
CA GLU A 4 -1.74 -13.29 -4.48
C GLU A 4 -0.32 -13.18 -5.05
N GLN A 5 -0.18 -12.67 -6.27
CA GLN A 5 1.12 -12.41 -6.88
C GLN A 5 1.89 -11.32 -6.14
N LEU A 6 1.21 -10.22 -5.77
CA LEU A 6 1.80 -9.14 -4.99
C LEU A 6 2.24 -9.61 -3.61
N ALA A 7 1.42 -10.42 -2.93
CA ALA A 7 1.77 -11.02 -1.64
C ALA A 7 3.01 -11.92 -1.74
N ALA A 8 3.07 -12.75 -2.78
CA ALA A 8 4.21 -13.64 -3.01
C ALA A 8 5.50 -12.87 -3.34
N HIS A 9 5.40 -11.75 -4.07
CA HIS A 9 6.55 -10.92 -4.45
C HIS A 9 7.07 -10.06 -3.30
N SER A 10 6.18 -9.35 -2.60
CA SER A 10 6.52 -8.43 -1.51
C SER A 10 6.86 -9.14 -0.19
N GLY A 11 6.44 -10.41 -0.03
CA GLY A 11 6.52 -11.12 1.25
C GLY A 11 5.54 -10.61 2.29
N VAL A 12 4.63 -9.69 1.93
CA VAL A 12 3.56 -9.18 2.79
C VAL A 12 2.33 -10.09 2.65
N ALA A 13 1.71 -10.42 3.78
CA ALA A 13 0.52 -11.26 3.78
C ALA A 13 -0.66 -10.58 3.06
N ALA A 14 -1.44 -11.37 2.31
CA ALA A 14 -2.53 -10.85 1.47
C ALA A 14 -3.61 -10.10 2.26
N ASP A 15 -3.88 -10.50 3.51
CA ASP A 15 -4.80 -9.82 4.42
C ASP A 15 -4.32 -8.41 4.78
N LYS A 16 -3.01 -8.21 4.99
CA LYS A 16 -2.42 -6.88 5.19
C LYS A 16 -2.56 -6.01 3.94
N ILE A 17 -2.28 -6.57 2.76
CA ILE A 17 -2.41 -5.83 1.49
C ILE A 17 -3.86 -5.40 1.29
N VAL A 18 -4.84 -6.26 1.58
CA VAL A 18 -6.27 -5.90 1.57
C VAL A 18 -6.56 -4.76 2.54
N ALA A 19 -6.04 -4.82 3.77
CA ALA A 19 -6.22 -3.75 4.75
C ALA A 19 -5.65 -2.41 4.25
N TYR A 20 -4.46 -2.40 3.65
CA TYR A 20 -3.82 -1.19 3.13
C TYR A 20 -4.53 -0.64 1.90
N THR A 21 -4.97 -1.51 0.99
CA THR A 21 -5.78 -1.15 -0.18
C THR A 21 -7.09 -0.48 0.26
N ASN A 22 -7.81 -1.10 1.20
CA ASN A 22 -9.07 -0.56 1.72
C ASN A 22 -8.88 0.72 2.55
N ALA A 23 -7.71 0.89 3.17
CA ALA A 23 -7.34 2.11 3.85
C ALA A 23 -6.91 3.22 2.88
N GLY A 24 -6.76 2.94 1.57
CA GLY A 24 -6.28 3.90 0.58
C GLY A 24 -4.79 4.24 0.75
N LEU A 25 -4.02 3.34 1.37
CA LEU A 25 -2.58 3.47 1.53
C LEU A 25 -1.79 3.05 0.29
N LEU A 26 -2.45 2.38 -0.65
CA LEU A 26 -1.90 2.02 -1.94
C LEU A 26 -2.58 2.84 -3.05
N PRO A 27 -1.89 3.11 -4.17
CA PRO A 27 -2.49 3.74 -5.35
C PRO A 27 -3.74 3.02 -5.86
N CYS A 28 -3.69 1.67 -5.89
CA CYS A 28 -4.84 0.83 -6.18
C CYS A 28 -5.82 0.86 -5.00
N LYS A 29 -7.10 1.09 -5.32
CA LYS A 29 -8.20 1.19 -4.34
C LYS A 29 -9.20 0.04 -4.47
N ASP A 30 -8.89 -0.96 -5.30
CA ASP A 30 -9.72 -2.15 -5.52
C ASP A 30 -8.88 -3.42 -5.40
N VAL A 31 -9.19 -4.23 -4.41
CA VAL A 31 -8.49 -5.50 -4.12
C VAL A 31 -8.64 -6.56 -5.22
N ASN A 32 -9.66 -6.42 -6.07
CA ASN A 32 -9.91 -7.34 -7.19
C ASN A 32 -9.27 -6.85 -8.50
N ALA A 33 -8.71 -5.64 -8.50
CA ALA A 33 -8.01 -5.11 -9.65
C ALA A 33 -6.59 -5.68 -9.76
N HIS A 34 -5.93 -5.38 -10.88
CA HIS A 34 -4.51 -5.67 -11.04
C HIS A 34 -3.69 -4.56 -10.38
N PHE A 35 -2.86 -4.96 -9.43
CA PHE A 35 -1.84 -4.10 -8.82
C PHE A 35 -0.70 -3.85 -9.80
N SER A 36 -0.11 -2.67 -9.72
CA SER A 36 1.02 -2.22 -10.52
C SER A 36 2.33 -2.33 -9.74
N ALA A 37 3.46 -2.02 -10.40
CA ALA A 37 4.75 -1.90 -9.70
C ALA A 37 4.77 -0.72 -8.72
N ASP A 38 3.95 0.31 -8.95
CA ASP A 38 3.81 1.42 -8.01
C ASP A 38 3.15 0.93 -6.72
N ASP A 39 2.12 0.09 -6.81
CA ASP A 39 1.48 -0.51 -5.63
C ASP A 39 2.46 -1.32 -4.79
N GLU A 40 3.37 -2.05 -5.42
CA GLU A 40 4.44 -2.80 -4.75
C GLU A 40 5.43 -1.86 -4.03
N TYR A 41 5.87 -0.80 -4.71
CA TYR A 41 6.75 0.21 -4.09
C TYR A 41 6.10 0.88 -2.86
N TRP A 42 4.82 1.26 -2.98
CA TRP A 42 4.07 1.86 -1.88
C TRP A 42 3.83 0.86 -0.75
N LEU A 43 3.57 -0.41 -1.08
CA LEU A 43 3.39 -1.48 -0.11
C LEU A 43 4.63 -1.68 0.76
N ASP A 44 5.83 -1.71 0.18
CA ASP A 44 7.08 -1.82 0.94
C ASP A 44 7.27 -0.64 1.90
N MET A 45 6.99 0.57 1.41
CA MET A 45 7.07 1.79 2.22
C MET A 45 6.09 1.76 3.39
N VAL A 46 4.81 1.45 3.13
CA VAL A 46 3.76 1.34 4.14
C VAL A 46 4.10 0.26 5.16
N ASN A 47 4.54 -0.92 4.72
CA ASN A 47 4.92 -2.02 5.61
C ASN A 47 6.09 -1.60 6.51
N CYS A 48 7.11 -0.93 5.96
CA CYS A 48 8.24 -0.42 6.73
C CYS A 48 7.79 0.58 7.82
N PHE A 49 6.91 1.53 7.50
CA PHE A 49 6.42 2.50 8.50
C PHE A 49 5.65 1.84 9.65
N LEU A 50 4.81 0.86 9.32
CA LEU A 50 4.03 0.12 10.32
C LEU A 50 4.91 -0.76 11.20
N GLU A 51 5.93 -1.40 10.65
CA GLU A 51 6.90 -2.18 11.42
C GLU A 51 7.74 -1.31 12.38
N ASN A 52 7.93 -0.03 12.04
CA ASN A 52 8.63 0.95 12.87
C ASN A 52 7.70 1.68 13.87
N GLY A 53 6.46 1.24 14.02
CA GLY A 53 5.54 1.72 15.06
C GLY A 53 4.62 2.86 14.62
N SER A 54 4.57 3.20 13.34
CA SER A 54 3.52 4.07 12.81
C SER A 54 2.19 3.32 12.78
N SER A 55 1.07 4.04 12.87
CA SER A 55 -0.24 3.45 12.69
C SER A 55 -0.75 3.62 11.25
N VAL A 56 -1.74 2.80 10.87
CA VAL A 56 -2.46 2.96 9.60
C VAL A 56 -3.13 4.33 9.52
N GLU A 57 -3.62 4.85 10.65
CA GLU A 57 -4.27 6.17 10.71
C GLU A 57 -3.28 7.30 10.41
N ASP A 58 -2.07 7.25 11.00
CA ASP A 58 -1.01 8.23 10.73
C ASP A 58 -0.65 8.26 9.24
N LEU A 59 -0.55 7.08 8.62
CA LEU A 59 -0.24 6.98 7.19
C LEU A 59 -1.37 7.51 6.32
N LYS A 60 -2.63 7.26 6.67
CA LYS A 60 -3.79 7.76 5.91
C LYS A 60 -3.82 9.27 5.84
N ASP A 61 -3.40 9.97 6.89
CA ASP A 61 -3.31 11.42 6.90
C ASP A 61 -2.14 11.95 6.05
N LEU A 62 -1.09 11.15 5.86
CA LEU A 62 0.07 11.48 5.03
C LEU A 62 -0.12 11.18 3.54
N MET A 63 -0.91 10.16 3.18
CA MET A 63 -1.13 9.73 1.79
C MET A 63 -1.52 10.89 0.84
N PRO A 64 -2.48 11.77 1.17
CA PRO A 64 -2.86 12.86 0.28
C PRO A 64 -1.71 13.85 0.02
N LEU A 65 -0.76 13.98 0.94
CA LEU A 65 0.40 14.86 0.79
C LEU A 65 1.44 14.22 -0.14
N CYS A 66 1.65 12.91 -0.01
CA CYS A 66 2.56 12.16 -0.87
C CYS A 66 2.03 12.08 -2.32
N GLU A 67 0.72 11.92 -2.52
CA GLU A 67 0.08 11.99 -3.85
C GLU A 67 0.27 13.38 -4.51
N GLN A 68 0.23 14.47 -3.73
CA GLN A 68 0.46 15.84 -4.23
C GLN A 68 1.91 16.11 -4.65
N CYS A 69 2.89 15.47 -3.99
CA CYS A 69 4.29 15.55 -4.37
C CYS A 69 4.62 14.73 -5.62
N ALA A 70 3.95 13.59 -5.83
CA ALA A 70 4.16 12.74 -7.01
C ALA A 70 3.55 13.30 -8.31
N ALA A 71 2.62 14.27 -8.20
CA ALA A 71 1.98 14.94 -9.34
C ALA A 71 2.74 16.18 -9.88
N GLN A 72 3.96 16.45 -9.37
CA GLN A 72 4.82 17.57 -9.77
C GLN A 72 5.97 17.14 -10.67
#